data_AF-A0A6G7VP13-F1
#
_entry.id   AF-A0A6G7VP13-F1
#
_cell.length_a   1.000
_cell.length_b   1.000
_cell.length_c   1.000
_cell.angle_alpha   90.00
_cell.angle_beta   90.00
_cell.angle_gamma   90.00
#
_symmetry.space_group_name_H-M   'P 1'
#
loop_
_entity.id
_entity.type
_entity.pdbx_description
1 polymer ?
#
loop_
_entity_poly.entity_id
_entity_poly.type
_entity_poly.pdbx_seq_one_letter_code
_entity_poly.pdbx_strand_id
1 'polypeptide(L)'
;MILKAKERGNAPQLARYLLAMRDNDHVELHDVRGFISDDLIEAFGEADAIARGTRCEKHLFSMSLNPPSGANASIEDFEKAVEQVETKLGLQGQPRAIVFHEKDGRRHAHAVWSRIDSERMRALNLNHYKIKLRDVSRQLYLDHGWAMPRGLEDSRLRDPFTFSREEWQQAQRASLDAKELKAVFKTVWEASENRAAFEQALKERGFWLAKGDRRGFVAVDYRGEVYAVARYSGVKAKDVEAKLGDPQILGSVDQVKADIASGMTAKLQEFIKQAERDAARRSLQTDFRKADIVGRHQEERRQLTEAHEKRWQAETRKRAERLPKGFSGIWHRLTGKYAKVRAQNEQEALEALHRDRAETDALIFKQIEERQAIQRDIRAQREAAQEELLRLREDVAHYMRDDQHDSDHTPKRKREKTPEEEDRKRERAPRPHRRRGFEP
;
A
#
# COMPACT_ATOMS: atom_id res chain seq x y z
N MET A 1 -7.23 7.96 13.44
CA MET A 1 -6.81 6.83 12.57
C MET A 1 -7.95 6.42 11.64
N ILE A 2 -7.70 5.98 10.41
CA ILE A 2 -8.72 5.34 9.56
C ILE A 2 -8.93 3.89 9.99
N LEU A 3 -10.16 3.56 10.35
CA LEU A 3 -10.57 2.22 10.79
C LEU A 3 -11.34 1.52 9.67
N LYS A 4 -10.89 0.34 9.26
CA LYS A 4 -11.60 -0.51 8.29
C LYS A 4 -11.72 -1.91 8.83
N ALA A 5 -12.95 -2.40 8.95
CA ALA A 5 -13.22 -3.73 9.49
C ALA A 5 -14.17 -4.54 8.59
N LYS A 6 -14.13 -5.86 8.76
CA LYS A 6 -15.05 -6.80 8.14
C LYS A 6 -15.16 -8.07 8.98
N GLU A 7 -16.36 -8.65 8.99
CA GLU A 7 -16.61 -9.98 9.52
C GLU A 7 -16.00 -11.05 8.58
N ARG A 8 -15.25 -12.00 9.16
CA ARG A 8 -14.50 -13.03 8.45
C ARG A 8 -14.81 -14.40 9.04
N GLY A 9 -14.80 -15.41 8.16
CA GLY A 9 -14.61 -16.80 8.56
C GLY A 9 -13.19 -17.25 8.19
N ASN A 10 -12.94 -18.56 8.27
CA ASN A 10 -11.67 -19.20 7.92
C ASN A 10 -10.47 -18.61 8.70
N ALA A 11 -10.47 -18.87 10.00
CA ALA A 11 -9.45 -18.37 10.92
C ALA A 11 -8.02 -18.77 10.52
N PRO A 12 -7.73 -20.01 10.08
CA PRO A 12 -6.37 -20.42 9.69
C PRO A 12 -5.81 -19.61 8.52
N GLN A 13 -6.65 -19.29 7.52
CA GLN A 13 -6.24 -18.45 6.39
C GLN A 13 -5.90 -17.03 6.85
N LEU A 14 -6.70 -16.46 7.76
CA LEU A 14 -6.49 -15.11 8.28
C LEU A 14 -5.20 -15.02 9.10
N ALA A 15 -4.92 -15.99 9.98
CA ALA A 15 -3.70 -16.01 10.77
C ALA A 15 -2.44 -16.00 9.88
N ARG A 16 -2.39 -16.89 8.87
CA ARG A 16 -1.27 -16.93 7.91
C ARG A 16 -1.13 -15.64 7.12
N TYR A 17 -2.25 -15.03 6.73
CA TYR A 17 -2.24 -13.75 6.04
C TYR A 17 -1.65 -12.63 6.91
N LEU A 18 -1.99 -12.60 8.21
CA LEU A 18 -1.46 -11.61 9.14
C LEU A 18 0.02 -11.84 9.49
N LEU A 19 0.51 -13.08 9.46
CA LEU A 19 1.92 -13.37 9.72
C LEU A 19 2.82 -13.27 8.47
N ALA A 20 2.24 -13.00 7.29
CA ALA A 20 2.99 -12.97 6.06
C ALA A 20 3.91 -11.74 5.95
N MET A 21 5.22 -11.98 5.83
CA MET A 21 6.24 -10.95 5.61
C MET A 21 6.34 -10.45 4.16
N ARG A 22 5.79 -11.16 3.17
CA ARG A 22 6.07 -10.92 1.74
C ARG A 22 5.88 -9.46 1.29
N ASP A 23 4.83 -8.81 1.81
CA ASP A 23 4.48 -7.43 1.43
C ASP A 23 4.85 -6.39 2.50
N ASN A 24 5.45 -6.83 3.62
CA ASN A 24 5.73 -6.03 4.82
C ASN A 24 7.21 -6.03 5.15
N ASP A 25 7.70 -4.90 5.66
CA ASP A 25 9.09 -4.77 6.11
C ASP A 25 9.29 -5.40 7.50
N HIS A 26 8.27 -5.28 8.35
CA HIS A 26 8.19 -5.93 9.67
C HIS A 26 6.77 -6.41 9.97
N VAL A 27 6.69 -7.54 10.67
CA VAL A 27 5.47 -8.10 11.26
C VAL A 27 5.77 -8.47 12.70
N GLU A 28 4.91 -8.02 13.61
CA GLU A 28 5.06 -8.25 15.05
C GLU A 28 3.70 -8.67 15.62
N LEU A 29 3.65 -9.84 16.25
CA LEU A 29 2.51 -10.26 17.06
C LEU A 29 2.62 -9.55 18.41
N HIS A 30 1.77 -8.55 18.64
CA HIS A 30 1.86 -7.66 19.80
C HIS A 30 1.14 -8.23 21.02
N ASP A 31 -0.08 -8.71 20.82
CA ASP A 31 -0.92 -9.19 21.92
C ASP A 31 -1.82 -10.32 21.44
N VAL A 32 -1.99 -11.33 22.29
CA VAL A 32 -2.99 -12.39 22.18
C VAL A 32 -3.63 -12.53 23.56
N ARG A 33 -4.94 -12.27 23.65
CA ARG A 33 -5.69 -12.23 24.90
C ARG A 33 -6.93 -13.10 24.80
N GLY A 34 -7.22 -13.84 25.87
CA GLY A 34 -8.46 -14.62 26.00
C GLY A 34 -8.46 -15.91 25.18
N PHE A 35 -7.29 -16.35 24.73
CA PHE A 35 -7.04 -17.65 24.14
C PHE A 35 -6.16 -18.48 25.07
N ILE A 36 -6.12 -19.79 24.86
CA ILE A 36 -5.24 -20.69 25.62
C ILE A 36 -3.79 -20.55 25.14
N SER A 37 -3.59 -20.37 23.84
CA SER A 37 -2.26 -20.20 23.24
C SER A 37 -1.96 -18.74 22.96
N ASP A 38 -0.68 -18.38 23.13
CA ASP A 38 -0.13 -17.08 22.73
C ASP A 38 0.33 -17.08 21.26
N ASP A 39 0.27 -18.22 20.57
CA ASP A 39 0.50 -18.32 19.13
C ASP A 39 -0.77 -17.95 18.33
N LEU A 40 -0.62 -17.10 17.32
CA LEU A 40 -1.76 -16.60 16.55
C LEU A 40 -2.49 -17.68 15.76
N ILE A 41 -1.77 -18.67 15.21
CA ILE A 41 -2.38 -19.74 14.41
C ILE A 41 -3.21 -20.64 15.32
N GLU A 42 -2.68 -21.00 16.48
CA GLU A 42 -3.37 -21.81 17.48
C GLU A 42 -4.56 -21.07 18.09
N ALA A 43 -4.40 -19.81 18.49
CA ALA A 43 -5.47 -18.95 19.01
C ALA A 43 -6.64 -18.83 18.01
N PHE A 44 -6.34 -18.66 16.72
CA PHE A 44 -7.38 -18.60 15.69
C PHE A 44 -7.97 -19.99 15.40
N GLY A 45 -7.19 -21.06 15.56
CA GLY A 45 -7.69 -22.43 15.55
C GLY A 45 -8.72 -22.69 16.65
N GLU A 46 -8.47 -22.17 17.86
CA GLU A 46 -9.42 -22.21 18.98
C GLU A 46 -10.74 -21.49 18.63
N ALA A 47 -10.65 -20.27 18.06
CA ALA A 47 -11.83 -19.54 17.61
C ALA A 47 -12.64 -20.29 16.55
N ASP A 48 -11.98 -20.95 15.58
CA ASP A 48 -12.64 -21.77 14.55
C ASP A 48 -13.31 -23.01 15.18
N ALA A 49 -12.64 -23.66 16.13
CA ALA A 49 -13.16 -24.84 16.83
C ALA A 49 -14.43 -24.51 17.64
N ILE A 50 -14.41 -23.41 18.41
CA ILE A 50 -15.59 -22.93 19.15
C ILE A 50 -16.73 -22.57 18.17
N ALA A 51 -16.40 -21.87 17.08
CA ALA A 51 -17.39 -21.45 16.09
C ALA A 51 -18.10 -22.62 15.40
N ARG A 52 -17.45 -23.77 15.21
CA ARG A 52 -18.05 -25.00 14.67
C ARG A 52 -19.18 -25.56 15.54
N GLY A 53 -19.20 -25.24 16.83
CA GLY A 53 -20.33 -25.53 17.73
C GLY A 53 -21.55 -24.64 17.49
N THR A 54 -21.47 -23.68 16.56
CA THR A 54 -22.52 -22.70 16.25
C THR A 54 -22.86 -22.72 14.75
N ARG A 55 -23.86 -21.92 14.34
CA ARG A 55 -24.17 -21.67 12.92
C ARG A 55 -23.42 -20.46 12.34
N CYS A 56 -22.45 -19.90 13.06
CA CYS A 56 -21.76 -18.69 12.64
C CYS A 56 -20.57 -19.00 11.73
N GLU A 57 -20.72 -18.74 10.43
CA GLU A 57 -19.63 -18.89 9.46
C GLU A 57 -18.57 -17.78 9.60
N LYS A 58 -19.00 -16.55 9.95
CA LYS A 58 -18.14 -15.36 10.06
C LYS A 58 -17.87 -15.00 11.52
N HIS A 59 -17.25 -15.93 12.23
CA HIS A 59 -17.02 -15.85 13.66
C HIS A 59 -15.91 -14.87 14.08
N LEU A 60 -15.09 -14.37 13.14
CA LEU A 60 -14.06 -13.37 13.43
C LEU A 60 -14.51 -11.97 13.01
N PHE A 61 -14.14 -10.97 13.78
CA PHE A 61 -14.17 -9.56 13.38
C PHE A 61 -12.75 -9.08 13.18
N SER A 62 -12.37 -8.75 11.95
CA SER A 62 -11.00 -8.30 11.62
C SER A 62 -11.03 -6.82 11.26
N MET A 63 -10.19 -6.03 11.93
CA MET A 63 -10.07 -4.59 11.76
C MET A 63 -8.62 -4.20 11.49
N SER A 64 -8.43 -3.29 10.54
CA SER A 64 -7.18 -2.56 10.32
C SER A 64 -7.29 -1.15 10.88
N LEU A 65 -6.27 -0.72 11.62
CA LEU A 65 -6.10 0.60 12.20
C LEU A 65 -4.96 1.30 11.47
N ASN A 66 -5.28 2.35 10.73
CA ASN A 66 -4.31 3.04 9.88
C ASN A 66 -4.15 4.49 10.34
N PRO A 67 -3.04 4.84 11.02
CA PRO A 67 -2.72 6.23 11.31
C PRO A 67 -2.53 7.06 10.02
N PRO A 68 -2.61 8.40 10.13
CA PRO A 68 -2.28 9.30 9.03
C PRO A 68 -0.87 9.03 8.48
N SER A 69 -0.64 9.36 7.20
CA SER A 69 0.71 9.29 6.64
C SER A 69 1.61 10.28 7.36
N GLY A 70 2.80 9.83 7.80
CA GLY A 70 3.76 10.66 8.54
C GLY A 70 3.48 10.80 10.04
N ALA A 71 2.37 10.26 10.55
CA ALA A 71 2.12 10.22 11.99
C ALA A 71 2.83 9.02 12.63
N ASN A 72 3.50 9.27 13.76
CA ASN A 72 4.11 8.23 14.60
C ASN A 72 3.13 7.88 15.73
N ALA A 73 2.29 6.88 15.50
CA ALA A 73 1.42 6.32 16.54
C ALA A 73 2.20 5.29 17.37
N SER A 74 2.23 5.52 18.68
CA SER A 74 2.85 4.62 19.67
C SER A 74 2.06 3.32 19.83
N ILE A 75 2.66 2.34 20.50
CA ILE A 75 1.95 1.11 20.91
C ILE A 75 0.71 1.46 21.72
N GLU A 76 0.84 2.39 22.67
CA GLU A 76 -0.24 2.84 23.55
C GLU A 76 -1.40 3.49 22.77
N ASP A 77 -1.09 4.26 21.72
CA ASP A 77 -2.11 4.87 20.85
C ASP A 77 -2.95 3.80 20.14
N PHE A 78 -2.32 2.71 19.69
CA PHE A 78 -3.03 1.59 19.09
C PHE A 78 -3.84 0.80 20.13
N GLU A 79 -3.30 0.55 21.32
CA GLU A 79 -4.00 -0.12 22.41
C GLU A 79 -5.27 0.66 22.80
N LYS A 80 -5.15 1.97 23.06
CA LYS A 80 -6.29 2.86 23.35
C LYS A 80 -7.31 2.89 22.23
N ALA A 81 -6.88 2.98 20.97
CA ALA A 81 -7.78 2.95 19.83
C ALA A 81 -8.57 1.63 19.76
N VAL A 82 -7.93 0.52 20.08
CA VAL A 82 -8.59 -0.79 20.17
C VAL A 82 -9.60 -0.81 21.32
N GLU A 83 -9.24 -0.37 22.52
CA GLU A 83 -10.14 -0.32 23.68
C GLU A 83 -11.40 0.54 23.43
N GLN A 84 -11.24 1.68 22.76
CA GLN A 84 -12.36 2.52 22.33
C GLN A 84 -13.29 1.75 21.37
N VAL A 85 -12.73 0.97 20.44
CA VAL A 85 -13.52 0.12 19.53
C VAL A 85 -14.21 -1.00 20.29
N GLU A 86 -13.53 -1.67 21.23
CA GLU A 86 -14.13 -2.71 22.05
C GLU A 86 -15.34 -2.19 22.81
N THR A 87 -15.20 -1.03 23.44
CA THR A 87 -16.28 -0.35 24.17
C THR A 87 -17.43 0.03 23.24
N LYS A 88 -17.15 0.65 22.09
CA LYS A 88 -18.17 1.12 21.14
C LYS A 88 -18.96 -0.03 20.49
N LEU A 89 -18.30 -1.17 20.28
CA LEU A 89 -18.88 -2.33 19.60
C LEU A 89 -19.41 -3.41 20.56
N GLY A 90 -19.14 -3.31 21.86
CA GLY A 90 -19.52 -4.33 22.84
C GLY A 90 -18.68 -5.61 22.70
N LEU A 91 -17.40 -5.46 22.38
CA LEU A 91 -16.43 -6.56 22.26
C LEU A 91 -15.52 -6.68 23.49
N GLN A 92 -15.80 -5.93 24.55
CA GLN A 92 -15.03 -5.99 25.80
C GLN A 92 -15.02 -7.43 26.35
N GLY A 93 -13.85 -7.90 26.78
CA GLY A 93 -13.65 -9.24 27.30
C GLY A 93 -13.65 -10.36 26.24
N GLN A 94 -13.93 -10.05 24.97
CA GLN A 94 -13.82 -11.06 23.91
C GLN A 94 -12.34 -11.42 23.64
N PRO A 95 -12.07 -12.69 23.27
CA PRO A 95 -10.75 -13.10 22.81
C PRO A 95 -10.29 -12.26 21.62
N ARG A 96 -9.04 -11.77 21.66
CA ARG A 96 -8.49 -10.82 20.68
C ARG A 96 -7.01 -11.07 20.43
N ALA A 97 -6.56 -10.85 19.19
CA ALA A 97 -5.15 -10.66 18.87
C ALA A 97 -4.89 -9.31 18.18
N ILE A 98 -3.72 -8.71 18.44
CA ILE A 98 -3.19 -7.56 17.69
C ILE A 98 -1.89 -7.95 16.98
N VAL A 99 -1.78 -7.58 15.71
CA VAL A 99 -0.56 -7.69 14.91
C VAL A 99 -0.19 -6.31 14.36
N PHE A 100 1.06 -5.88 14.58
CA PHE A 100 1.60 -4.69 13.92
C PHE A 100 2.26 -5.06 12.60
N HIS A 101 1.96 -4.28 11.57
CA HIS A 101 2.57 -4.35 10.25
C HIS A 101 3.25 -3.03 9.93
N GLU A 102 4.50 -3.12 9.50
CA GLU A 102 5.23 -1.98 8.95
C GLU A 102 5.50 -2.20 7.48
N LYS A 103 5.14 -1.21 6.67
CA LYS A 103 5.35 -1.22 5.23
C LYS A 103 5.66 0.17 4.72
N ASP A 104 6.74 0.30 3.97
CA ASP A 104 7.10 1.54 3.26
C ASP A 104 7.12 2.76 4.18
N GLY A 105 7.74 2.60 5.37
CA GLY A 105 7.84 3.68 6.37
C GLY A 105 6.51 4.03 7.05
N ARG A 106 5.53 3.12 7.03
CA ARG A 106 4.23 3.31 7.70
C ARG A 106 3.92 2.11 8.59
N ARG A 107 3.54 2.38 9.82
CA ARG A 107 3.06 1.39 10.79
C ARG A 107 1.53 1.39 10.83
N HIS A 108 0.94 0.21 10.82
CA HIS A 108 -0.49 0.02 11.02
C HIS A 108 -0.72 -1.25 11.84
N ALA A 109 -1.89 -1.38 12.43
CA ALA A 109 -2.24 -2.53 13.25
C ALA A 109 -3.42 -3.29 12.64
N HIS A 110 -3.43 -4.60 12.84
CA HIS A 110 -4.62 -5.44 12.67
C HIS A 110 -5.04 -5.94 14.03
N ALA A 111 -6.27 -5.63 14.43
CA ALA A 111 -6.91 -6.20 15.60
C ALA A 111 -8.01 -7.16 15.15
N VAL A 112 -8.01 -8.37 15.70
CA VAL A 112 -8.98 -9.41 15.36
C VAL A 112 -9.60 -9.95 16.64
N TRP A 113 -10.93 -10.04 16.67
CA TRP A 113 -11.68 -10.60 17.78
C TRP A 113 -12.41 -11.86 17.36
N SER A 114 -12.53 -12.81 18.29
CA SER A 114 -13.63 -13.75 18.25
C SER A 114 -14.93 -13.01 18.54
N ARG A 115 -15.98 -13.32 17.79
CA ARG A 115 -17.33 -12.80 18.01
C ARG A 115 -18.21 -13.81 18.72
N ILE A 116 -17.71 -14.97 19.06
CA ILE A 116 -18.53 -16.02 19.67
C ILE A 116 -18.56 -15.79 21.18
N ASP A 117 -19.75 -15.50 21.70
CA ASP A 117 -20.06 -15.64 23.12
C ASP A 117 -20.02 -17.15 23.43
N SER A 118 -18.94 -17.61 24.07
CA SER A 118 -18.68 -19.02 24.37
C SER A 118 -19.61 -19.58 25.45
N GLU A 119 -20.23 -18.73 26.27
CA GLU A 119 -21.20 -19.17 27.28
C GLU A 119 -22.56 -19.43 26.63
N ARG A 120 -23.02 -18.52 25.77
CA ARG A 120 -24.32 -18.65 25.08
C ARG A 120 -24.25 -19.42 23.76
N MET A 121 -23.04 -19.70 23.27
CA MET A 121 -22.76 -20.31 21.98
C MET A 121 -23.44 -19.58 20.82
N ARG A 122 -23.34 -18.25 20.82
CA ARG A 122 -23.93 -17.37 19.78
C ARG A 122 -22.96 -16.28 19.38
N ALA A 123 -23.05 -15.85 18.12
CA ALA A 123 -22.25 -14.75 17.62
C ALA A 123 -22.81 -13.40 18.08
N LEU A 124 -21.93 -12.51 18.53
CA LEU A 124 -22.23 -11.11 18.82
C LEU A 124 -22.62 -10.39 17.52
N ASN A 125 -23.78 -9.72 17.57
CA ASN A 125 -24.29 -8.97 16.44
C ASN A 125 -23.70 -7.55 16.42
N LEU A 126 -22.89 -7.25 15.40
CA LEU A 126 -22.17 -5.98 15.26
C LEU A 126 -22.96 -4.99 14.39
N ASN A 127 -24.20 -4.69 14.80
CA ASN A 127 -25.07 -3.79 14.04
C ASN A 127 -24.43 -2.41 13.82
N HIS A 128 -24.51 -1.93 12.57
CA HIS A 128 -24.02 -0.62 12.13
C HIS A 128 -22.54 -0.35 12.49
N TYR A 129 -21.70 -1.40 12.60
CA TYR A 129 -20.29 -1.24 13.01
C TYR A 129 -19.53 -0.22 12.16
N LYS A 130 -19.84 -0.07 10.86
CA LYS A 130 -19.18 0.93 9.99
C LYS A 130 -19.42 2.36 10.43
N ILE A 131 -20.63 2.70 10.90
CA ILE A 131 -20.95 4.05 11.39
C ILE A 131 -20.26 4.26 12.72
N LYS A 132 -20.36 3.29 13.64
CA LYS A 132 -19.70 3.33 14.95
C LYS A 132 -18.17 3.50 14.82
N LEU A 133 -17.54 2.77 13.90
CA LEU A 133 -16.10 2.87 13.62
C LEU A 133 -15.73 4.21 12.97
N ARG A 134 -16.60 4.79 12.14
CA ARG A 134 -16.38 6.14 11.59
C ARG A 134 -16.35 7.17 12.73
N ASP A 135 -17.24 7.06 13.70
CA ASP A 135 -17.30 7.99 14.83
C ASP A 135 -16.05 7.86 15.72
N VAL A 136 -15.63 6.63 16.05
CA VAL A 136 -14.35 6.39 16.76
C VAL A 136 -13.16 6.90 15.95
N SER A 137 -13.14 6.64 14.64
CA SER A 137 -12.10 7.13 13.74
C SER A 137 -11.97 8.66 13.82
N ARG A 138 -13.08 9.39 13.75
CA ARG A 138 -13.11 10.86 13.87
C ARG A 138 -12.59 11.32 15.23
N GLN A 139 -13.02 10.68 16.32
CA GLN A 139 -12.55 11.01 17.66
C GLN A 139 -11.03 10.83 17.78
N LEU A 140 -10.49 9.71 17.28
CA LEU A 140 -9.04 9.47 17.23
C LEU A 140 -8.27 10.45 16.34
N TYR A 141 -8.92 11.18 15.42
CA TYR A 141 -8.23 12.27 14.72
C TYR A 141 -8.16 13.52 15.59
N LEU A 142 -9.22 13.81 16.32
CA LEU A 142 -9.31 14.97 17.23
C LEU A 142 -8.39 14.80 18.43
N ASP A 143 -8.43 13.64 19.10
CA ASP A 143 -7.66 13.37 20.33
C ASP A 143 -6.14 13.51 20.11
N HIS A 144 -5.66 13.11 18.93
CA HIS A 144 -4.24 13.18 18.57
C HIS A 144 -3.86 14.49 17.84
N GLY A 145 -4.80 15.41 17.62
CA GLY A 145 -4.54 16.64 16.87
C GLY A 145 -4.14 16.41 15.41
N TRP A 146 -4.54 15.27 14.82
CA TRP A 146 -4.20 14.94 13.44
C TRP A 146 -5.12 15.62 12.43
N ALA A 147 -4.55 16.02 11.28
CA ALA A 147 -5.34 16.51 10.16
C ALA A 147 -6.29 15.41 9.64
N MET A 148 -7.60 15.66 9.76
CA MET A 148 -8.63 14.73 9.34
C MET A 148 -8.75 14.72 7.81
N PRO A 149 -8.88 13.54 7.16
CA PRO A 149 -9.15 13.50 5.73
C PRO A 149 -10.48 14.16 5.39
N ARG A 150 -10.50 15.00 4.35
CA ARG A 150 -11.70 15.73 3.89
C ARG A 150 -12.93 14.84 3.71
N GLY A 151 -12.76 13.66 3.11
CA GLY A 151 -13.86 12.70 2.92
C GLY A 151 -14.41 12.07 4.21
N LEU A 152 -13.65 12.13 5.31
CA LEU A 152 -14.07 11.73 6.65
C LEU A 152 -14.74 12.90 7.40
N GLU A 153 -14.30 14.15 7.14
CA GLU A 153 -14.96 15.37 7.60
C GLU A 153 -16.37 15.47 7.00
N ASP A 154 -16.46 15.38 5.67
CA ASP A 154 -17.67 15.48 4.86
C ASP A 154 -17.62 14.48 3.70
N SER A 155 -18.64 13.62 3.59
CA SER A 155 -18.70 12.61 2.52
C SER A 155 -18.78 13.21 1.11
N ARG A 156 -19.18 14.48 0.97
CA ARG A 156 -19.21 15.20 -0.32
C ARG A 156 -17.82 15.60 -0.81
N LEU A 157 -16.84 15.71 0.09
CA LEU A 157 -15.45 16.08 -0.21
C LEU A 157 -14.55 14.86 -0.46
N ARG A 158 -15.15 13.72 -0.83
CA ARG A 158 -14.42 12.49 -1.09
C ARG A 158 -13.62 12.61 -2.39
N ASP A 159 -12.38 12.14 -2.36
CA ASP A 159 -11.51 12.10 -3.54
C ASP A 159 -12.19 11.33 -4.70
N PRO A 160 -12.46 12.01 -5.84
CA PRO A 160 -13.12 11.38 -6.99
C PRO A 160 -12.24 10.33 -7.67
N PHE A 161 -10.93 10.33 -7.43
CA PHE A 161 -9.96 9.39 -8.00
C PHE A 161 -9.68 8.18 -7.10
N THR A 162 -10.61 7.84 -6.21
CA THR A 162 -10.54 6.61 -5.41
C THR A 162 -10.54 5.38 -6.34
N PHE A 163 -9.72 4.37 -6.02
CA PHE A 163 -9.61 3.14 -6.80
C PHE A 163 -9.72 1.87 -5.95
N SER A 164 -10.09 0.76 -6.60
CA SER A 164 -10.17 -0.57 -6.00
C SER A 164 -8.81 -1.27 -5.98
N ARG A 165 -8.67 -2.35 -5.20
CA ARG A 165 -7.44 -3.17 -5.20
C ARG A 165 -7.19 -3.78 -6.58
N GLU A 166 -8.25 -4.20 -7.27
CA GLU A 166 -8.15 -4.78 -8.62
C GLU A 166 -7.67 -3.74 -9.64
N GLU A 167 -8.18 -2.50 -9.56
CA GLU A 167 -7.72 -1.38 -10.39
C GLU A 167 -6.25 -1.04 -10.11
N TRP A 168 -5.85 -1.03 -8.84
CA TRP A 168 -4.45 -0.84 -8.46
C TRP A 168 -3.54 -1.95 -8.99
N GLN A 169 -3.94 -3.21 -8.84
CA GLN A 169 -3.19 -4.35 -9.38
C GLN A 169 -3.11 -4.32 -10.91
N GLN A 170 -4.19 -3.92 -11.57
CA GLN A 170 -4.20 -3.74 -13.02
C GLN A 170 -3.22 -2.66 -13.46
N ALA A 171 -3.29 -1.47 -12.84
CA ALA A 171 -2.37 -0.37 -13.13
C ALA A 171 -0.91 -0.78 -12.88
N GLN A 172 -0.65 -1.50 -11.78
CA GLN A 172 0.69 -1.99 -11.45
C GLN A 172 1.24 -2.95 -12.51
N ARG A 173 0.42 -3.85 -13.10
CA ARG A 173 0.85 -4.72 -14.21
C ARG A 173 1.23 -3.90 -15.45
N ALA A 174 0.50 -2.82 -15.71
CA ALA A 174 0.82 -1.88 -16.78
C ALA A 174 1.97 -0.93 -16.44
N SER A 175 2.56 -1.02 -15.23
CA SER A 175 3.55 -0.09 -14.68
C SER A 175 3.07 1.36 -14.63
N LEU A 176 1.78 1.56 -14.34
CA LEU A 176 1.12 2.86 -14.26
C LEU A 176 0.55 3.14 -12.87
N ASP A 177 0.32 4.42 -12.56
CA ASP A 177 -0.48 4.80 -11.41
C ASP A 177 -1.98 4.77 -11.71
N ALA A 178 -2.77 4.20 -10.79
CA ALA A 178 -4.21 4.09 -10.95
C ALA A 178 -4.93 5.45 -10.87
N LYS A 179 -4.43 6.42 -10.09
CA LYS A 179 -5.03 7.76 -10.00
C LYS A 179 -4.73 8.55 -11.26
N GLU A 180 -3.50 8.50 -11.76
CA GLU A 180 -3.13 9.17 -13.00
C GLU A 180 -3.97 8.66 -14.18
N LEU A 181 -4.11 7.33 -14.31
CA LEU A 181 -5.00 6.73 -15.29
C LEU A 181 -6.43 7.28 -15.19
N LYS A 182 -6.99 7.34 -13.98
CA LYS A 182 -8.33 7.92 -13.79
C LYS A 182 -8.38 9.41 -14.12
N ALA A 183 -7.35 10.16 -13.77
CA ALA A 183 -7.25 11.58 -14.08
C ALA A 183 -7.20 11.82 -15.60
N VAL A 184 -6.40 11.04 -16.33
CA VAL A 184 -6.34 11.10 -17.80
C VAL A 184 -7.69 10.78 -18.42
N PHE A 185 -8.31 9.64 -18.05
CA PHE A 185 -9.60 9.23 -18.62
C PHE A 185 -10.72 10.22 -18.30
N LYS A 186 -10.73 10.78 -17.08
CA LYS A 186 -11.69 11.80 -16.69
C LYS A 186 -11.49 13.10 -17.47
N THR A 187 -10.25 13.57 -17.60
CA THR A 187 -9.92 14.80 -18.35
C THR A 187 -10.31 14.66 -19.82
N VAL A 188 -9.95 13.54 -20.45
CA VAL A 188 -10.34 13.23 -21.85
C VAL A 188 -11.85 13.15 -21.99
N TRP A 189 -12.54 12.53 -21.03
CA TRP A 189 -13.99 12.45 -21.01
C TRP A 189 -14.66 13.83 -20.94
N GLU A 190 -14.21 14.69 -20.04
CA GLU A 190 -14.77 16.04 -19.80
C GLU A 190 -14.47 17.00 -20.95
N ALA A 191 -13.29 16.90 -21.59
CA ALA A 191 -12.90 17.75 -22.71
C ALA A 191 -13.55 17.38 -24.05
N SER A 192 -14.11 16.18 -24.16
CA SER A 192 -14.71 15.70 -25.41
C SER A 192 -16.20 15.96 -25.43
N GLU A 193 -16.78 16.32 -26.57
CA GLU A 193 -18.24 16.54 -26.68
C GLU A 193 -18.97 15.33 -27.27
N ASN A 194 -18.30 14.59 -28.17
CA ASN A 194 -18.87 13.45 -28.90
C ASN A 194 -17.86 12.30 -29.02
N ARG A 195 -18.30 11.17 -29.62
CA ARG A 195 -17.45 9.98 -29.80
C ARG A 195 -16.13 10.28 -30.51
N ALA A 196 -16.17 11.00 -31.63
CA ALA A 196 -14.97 11.24 -32.45
C ALA A 196 -13.94 12.06 -31.69
N ALA A 197 -14.37 13.11 -30.99
CA ALA A 197 -13.51 13.91 -30.13
C ALA A 197 -12.90 13.06 -28.99
N PHE A 198 -13.72 12.20 -28.37
CA PHE A 198 -13.25 11.30 -27.32
C PHE A 198 -12.23 10.29 -27.82
N GLU A 199 -12.49 9.66 -28.96
CA GLU A 199 -11.59 8.68 -29.57
C GLU A 199 -10.26 9.32 -29.97
N GLN A 200 -10.29 10.52 -30.56
CA GLN A 200 -9.08 11.25 -30.91
C GLN A 200 -8.28 11.65 -29.67
N ALA A 201 -8.91 12.28 -28.67
CA ALA A 201 -8.24 12.71 -27.46
C ALA A 201 -7.70 11.52 -26.64
N LEU A 202 -8.36 10.37 -26.69
CA LEU A 202 -7.89 9.12 -26.08
C LEU A 202 -6.67 8.57 -26.84
N LYS A 203 -6.71 8.60 -28.18
CA LYS A 203 -5.61 8.17 -29.06
C LYS A 203 -4.37 9.02 -28.88
N GLU A 204 -4.50 10.34 -28.75
CA GLU A 204 -3.41 11.26 -28.45
C GLU A 204 -2.70 10.93 -27.13
N ARG A 205 -3.40 10.31 -26.17
CA ARG A 205 -2.84 9.82 -24.90
C ARG A 205 -2.32 8.38 -24.97
N GLY A 206 -2.24 7.79 -26.17
CA GLY A 206 -1.75 6.43 -26.38
C GLY A 206 -2.75 5.33 -25.99
N PHE A 207 -4.05 5.60 -26.12
CA PHE A 207 -5.12 4.65 -25.86
C PHE A 207 -6.08 4.57 -27.04
N TRP A 208 -6.43 3.36 -27.48
CA TRP A 208 -7.35 3.13 -28.60
C TRP A 208 -8.69 2.63 -28.09
N LEU A 209 -9.77 3.24 -28.60
CA LEU A 209 -11.12 2.84 -28.23
C LEU A 209 -11.50 1.51 -28.91
N ALA A 210 -12.06 0.58 -28.16
CA ALA A 210 -12.46 -0.74 -28.64
C ALA A 210 -13.78 -1.19 -28.03
N LYS A 211 -14.39 -2.20 -28.66
CA LYS A 211 -15.54 -2.92 -28.14
C LYS A 211 -15.10 -3.95 -27.09
N GLY A 212 -15.61 -3.82 -25.87
CA GLY A 212 -15.42 -4.81 -24.81
C GLY A 212 -16.39 -5.99 -24.89
N ASP A 213 -15.98 -7.13 -24.34
CA ASP A 213 -16.70 -8.42 -24.42
C ASP A 213 -18.14 -8.37 -23.89
N ARG A 214 -18.39 -7.53 -22.88
CA ARG A 214 -19.72 -7.35 -22.27
C ARG A 214 -20.52 -6.20 -22.89
N ARG A 215 -20.34 -5.92 -24.19
CA ARG A 215 -21.01 -4.82 -24.92
C ARG A 215 -20.76 -3.44 -24.30
N GLY A 216 -19.56 -3.23 -23.73
CA GLY A 216 -19.15 -1.95 -23.14
C GLY A 216 -18.00 -1.33 -23.91
N PHE A 217 -17.72 -0.06 -23.67
CA PHE A 217 -16.56 0.64 -24.23
C PHE A 217 -15.32 0.36 -23.38
N VAL A 218 -14.24 -0.07 -24.03
CA VAL A 218 -12.94 -0.27 -23.40
C VAL A 218 -11.87 0.50 -24.18
N ALA A 219 -10.80 0.88 -23.50
CA ALA A 219 -9.62 1.45 -24.10
C ALA A 219 -8.49 0.42 -24.05
N VAL A 220 -7.70 0.31 -25.10
CA VAL A 220 -6.55 -0.59 -25.21
C VAL A 220 -5.30 0.26 -25.32
N ASP A 221 -4.26 -0.02 -24.55
CA ASP A 221 -2.98 0.67 -24.71
C ASP A 221 -2.04 -0.06 -25.69
N TYR A 222 -0.89 0.54 -25.97
CA TYR A 222 0.11 -0.02 -26.89
C TYR A 222 0.65 -1.39 -26.44
N ARG A 223 0.52 -1.75 -25.15
CA ARG A 223 0.92 -3.05 -24.60
C ARG A 223 -0.23 -4.08 -24.65
N GLY A 224 -1.42 -3.66 -25.08
CA GLY A 224 -2.61 -4.50 -25.16
C GLY A 224 -3.38 -4.65 -23.84
N GLU A 225 -3.08 -3.83 -22.83
CA GLU A 225 -3.87 -3.80 -21.59
C GLU A 225 -5.22 -3.12 -21.82
N VAL A 226 -6.27 -3.64 -21.19
CA VAL A 226 -7.67 -3.25 -21.47
C VAL A 226 -8.29 -2.52 -20.27
N TYR A 227 -8.72 -1.29 -20.48
CA TYR A 227 -9.27 -0.41 -19.46
C TYR A 227 -10.75 -0.13 -19.71
N ALA A 228 -11.62 -0.44 -18.75
CA ALA A 228 -13.05 -0.14 -18.88
C ALA A 228 -13.30 1.37 -18.79
N VAL A 229 -13.78 1.99 -19.87
CA VAL A 229 -13.92 3.45 -19.99
C VAL A 229 -14.74 4.03 -18.84
N ALA A 230 -15.96 3.50 -18.61
CA ALA A 230 -16.85 3.97 -17.55
C ALA A 230 -16.20 3.95 -16.15
N ARG A 231 -15.39 2.91 -15.87
CA ARG A 231 -14.74 2.73 -14.57
C ARG A 231 -13.59 3.71 -14.37
N TYR A 232 -12.76 3.90 -15.39
CA TYR A 232 -11.59 4.76 -15.31
C TYR A 232 -11.95 6.25 -15.45
N SER A 233 -13.00 6.61 -16.19
CA SER A 233 -13.51 8.00 -16.22
C SER A 233 -14.36 8.37 -15.01
N GLY A 234 -14.84 7.38 -14.23
CA GLY A 234 -15.72 7.62 -13.08
C GLY A 234 -17.16 7.97 -13.46
N VAL A 235 -17.58 7.61 -14.68
CA VAL A 235 -18.87 7.97 -15.28
C VAL A 235 -19.79 6.75 -15.32
N LYS A 236 -21.11 6.95 -15.23
CA LYS A 236 -22.05 5.83 -15.30
C LYS A 236 -22.06 5.24 -16.71
N ALA A 237 -22.18 3.92 -16.81
CA ALA A 237 -22.20 3.22 -18.10
C ALA A 237 -23.26 3.77 -19.06
N LYS A 238 -24.42 4.21 -18.55
CA LYS A 238 -25.48 4.84 -19.35
C LYS A 238 -25.05 6.15 -20.00
N ASP A 239 -24.31 6.98 -19.28
CA ASP A 239 -23.83 8.26 -19.80
C ASP A 239 -22.70 8.02 -20.83
N VAL A 240 -21.92 6.94 -20.64
CA VAL A 240 -20.94 6.47 -21.63
C VAL A 240 -21.63 6.05 -22.93
N GLU A 241 -22.66 5.23 -22.84
CA GLU A 241 -23.45 4.77 -23.98
C GLU A 241 -24.17 5.94 -24.69
N ALA A 242 -24.72 6.89 -23.94
CA ALA A 242 -25.38 8.07 -24.51
C ALA A 242 -24.44 8.93 -25.37
N LYS A 243 -23.16 9.08 -24.97
CA LYS A 243 -22.17 9.90 -25.69
C LYS A 243 -21.46 9.15 -26.81
N LEU A 244 -21.15 7.88 -26.58
CA LEU A 244 -20.34 7.06 -27.51
C LEU A 244 -21.20 6.22 -28.46
N GLY A 245 -22.51 6.12 -28.23
CA GLY A 245 -23.44 5.39 -29.08
C GLY A 245 -23.31 3.88 -28.97
N ASP A 246 -23.40 3.18 -30.11
CA ASP A 246 -23.34 1.72 -30.15
C ASP A 246 -21.89 1.20 -30.19
N PRO A 247 -21.45 0.40 -29.19
CA PRO A 247 -20.13 -0.21 -29.17
C PRO A 247 -19.92 -1.25 -30.28
N GLN A 248 -20.96 -1.76 -30.94
CA GLN A 248 -20.81 -2.70 -32.06
C GLN A 248 -20.13 -2.08 -33.29
N ILE A 249 -20.11 -0.76 -33.38
CA ILE A 249 -19.50 -0.01 -34.50
C ILE A 249 -17.96 0.00 -34.36
N LEU A 250 -17.43 -0.30 -33.18
CA LEU A 250 -15.99 -0.33 -32.91
C LEU A 250 -15.39 -1.72 -33.16
N GLY A 251 -14.11 -1.73 -33.53
CA GLY A 251 -13.33 -2.97 -33.62
C GLY A 251 -13.28 -3.74 -32.29
N SER A 252 -13.16 -5.07 -32.38
CA SER A 252 -12.92 -5.89 -31.20
C SER A 252 -11.58 -5.58 -30.56
N VAL A 253 -11.40 -5.96 -29.29
CA VAL A 253 -10.11 -5.83 -28.60
C VAL A 253 -8.98 -6.48 -29.40
N ASP A 254 -9.21 -7.65 -29.98
CA ASP A 254 -8.18 -8.37 -30.74
C ASP A 254 -7.84 -7.68 -32.07
N GLN A 255 -8.84 -7.09 -32.75
CA GLN A 255 -8.62 -6.28 -33.95
C GLN A 255 -7.78 -5.05 -33.62
N VAL A 256 -8.15 -4.30 -32.58
CA VAL A 256 -7.41 -3.11 -32.16
C VAL A 256 -5.97 -3.46 -31.75
N LYS A 257 -5.76 -4.59 -31.07
CA LYS A 257 -4.40 -5.08 -30.74
C LYS A 257 -3.58 -5.40 -31.99
N ALA A 258 -4.19 -6.03 -33.00
CA ALA A 258 -3.52 -6.32 -34.27
C ALA A 258 -3.15 -5.04 -35.02
N ASP A 259 -4.06 -4.06 -35.05
CA ASP A 259 -3.82 -2.74 -35.67
C ASP A 259 -2.66 -2.01 -34.98
N ILE A 260 -2.65 -2.00 -33.64
CA ILE A 260 -1.55 -1.44 -32.85
C ILE A 260 -0.24 -2.14 -33.19
N ALA A 261 -0.22 -3.48 -33.19
CA ALA A 261 0.98 -4.24 -33.48
C ALA A 261 1.51 -3.99 -34.90
N SER A 262 0.61 -3.79 -35.87
CA SER A 262 0.98 -3.51 -37.27
C SER A 262 1.62 -2.13 -37.45
N GLY A 263 1.21 -1.13 -36.66
CA GLY A 263 1.77 0.22 -36.69
C GLY A 263 3.04 0.39 -35.86
N MET A 264 3.50 -0.65 -35.15
CA MET A 264 4.73 -0.61 -34.37
C MET A 264 5.95 -0.95 -35.23
N THR A 265 6.81 0.04 -35.47
CA THR A 265 8.11 -0.21 -36.13
C THR A 265 9.08 -0.94 -35.20
N ALA A 266 10.03 -1.68 -35.79
CA ALA A 266 11.07 -2.38 -35.04
C ALA A 266 11.92 -1.43 -34.16
N LYS A 267 12.12 -0.18 -34.61
CA LYS A 267 12.82 0.86 -33.85
C LYS A 267 12.05 1.26 -32.59
N LEU A 268 10.74 1.45 -32.71
CA LEU A 268 9.88 1.80 -31.58
C LEU A 268 9.81 0.66 -30.55
N GLN A 269 9.74 -0.59 -31.02
CA GLN A 269 9.79 -1.77 -30.15
C GLN A 269 11.11 -1.87 -29.37
N GLU A 270 12.26 -1.60 -30.00
CA GLU A 270 13.55 -1.63 -29.29
C GLU A 270 13.66 -0.48 -28.28
N PHE A 271 13.15 0.71 -28.61
CA PHE A 271 13.10 1.84 -27.68
C PHE A 271 12.28 1.51 -26.42
N ILE A 272 11.09 0.92 -26.59
CA ILE A 272 10.23 0.48 -25.47
C ILE A 272 10.98 -0.55 -24.61
N LYS A 273 11.60 -1.57 -25.23
CA LYS A 273 12.37 -2.59 -24.51
C LYS A 273 13.54 -1.99 -23.73
N GLN A 274 14.24 -1.02 -24.30
CA GLN A 274 15.34 -0.35 -23.63
C GLN A 274 14.84 0.45 -22.41
N ALA A 275 13.78 1.24 -22.57
CA ALA A 275 13.15 1.97 -21.47
C ALA A 275 12.71 1.04 -20.32
N GLU A 276 12.13 -0.12 -20.65
CA GLU A 276 11.75 -1.15 -19.68
C GLU A 276 12.96 -1.75 -18.94
N ARG A 277 14.05 -2.06 -19.65
CA ARG A 277 15.30 -2.56 -19.05
C ARG A 277 15.91 -1.54 -18.09
N ASP A 278 15.93 -0.27 -18.49
CA ASP A 278 16.48 0.81 -17.66
C ASP A 278 15.61 1.06 -16.42
N ALA A 279 14.28 1.00 -16.56
CA ALA A 279 13.36 1.06 -15.42
C ALA A 279 13.56 -0.13 -14.46
N ALA A 280 13.69 -1.36 -14.98
CA ALA A 280 13.95 -2.55 -14.17
C ALA A 280 15.27 -2.45 -13.39
N ARG A 281 16.34 -1.95 -14.04
CA ARG A 281 17.64 -1.74 -13.40
C ARG A 281 17.58 -0.72 -12.26
N ARG A 282 16.86 0.40 -12.46
CA ARG A 282 16.61 1.40 -11.41
C ARG A 282 15.83 0.81 -10.22
N SER A 283 14.83 -0.03 -10.49
CA SER A 283 14.07 -0.73 -9.43
C SER A 283 14.97 -1.65 -8.60
N LEU A 284 15.83 -2.45 -9.23
CA LEU A 284 16.71 -3.39 -8.51
C LEU A 284 17.65 -2.69 -7.52
N GLN A 285 18.20 -1.52 -7.90
CA GLN A 285 19.05 -0.74 -6.98
C GLN A 285 18.27 -0.24 -5.77
N THR A 286 17.03 0.18 -6.00
CA THR A 286 16.11 0.64 -4.94
C THR A 286 15.74 -0.51 -4.01
N ASP A 287 15.39 -1.67 -4.57
CA ASP A 287 15.00 -2.86 -3.82
C ASP A 287 16.16 -3.37 -2.95
N PHE A 288 17.39 -3.35 -3.47
CA PHE A 288 18.59 -3.69 -2.72
C PHE A 288 18.82 -2.75 -1.51
N ARG A 289 18.74 -1.43 -1.73
CA ARG A 289 18.88 -0.44 -0.64
C ARG A 289 17.81 -0.61 0.43
N LYS A 290 16.57 -0.88 0.00
CA LYS A 290 15.45 -1.15 0.92
C LYS A 290 15.72 -2.40 1.75
N ALA A 291 16.16 -3.50 1.12
CA ALA A 291 16.44 -4.76 1.78
C ALA A 291 17.56 -4.64 2.83
N ASP A 292 18.64 -3.91 2.52
CA ASP A 292 19.76 -3.67 3.44
C ASP A 292 19.31 -2.98 4.73
N ILE A 293 18.53 -1.90 4.59
CA ILE A 293 18.04 -1.12 5.74
C ILE A 293 17.03 -1.92 6.57
N VAL A 294 16.14 -2.66 5.92
CA VAL A 294 15.20 -3.56 6.62
C VAL A 294 15.98 -4.62 7.41
N GLY A 295 17.02 -5.22 6.82
CA GLY A 295 17.88 -6.19 7.49
C GLY A 295 18.55 -5.61 8.74
N ARG A 296 19.16 -4.42 8.63
CA ARG A 296 19.75 -3.72 9.79
C ARG A 296 18.70 -3.41 10.86
N HIS A 297 17.53 -2.95 10.49
CA HIS A 297 16.45 -2.65 11.44
C HIS A 297 15.96 -3.89 12.19
N GLN A 298 15.85 -5.03 11.51
CA GLN A 298 15.47 -6.30 12.12
C GLN A 298 16.54 -6.74 13.15
N GLU A 299 17.82 -6.58 12.83
CA GLU A 299 18.93 -6.85 13.73
C GLU A 299 18.89 -5.97 14.98
N GLU A 300 18.76 -4.65 14.81
CA GLU A 300 18.69 -3.68 15.93
C GLU A 300 17.51 -4.00 16.87
N ARG A 301 16.35 -4.36 16.32
CA ARG A 301 15.18 -4.75 17.12
C ARG A 301 15.42 -6.03 17.89
N ARG A 302 16.01 -7.05 17.26
CA ARG A 302 16.33 -8.31 17.94
C ARG A 302 17.27 -8.07 19.12
N GLN A 303 18.31 -7.26 18.93
CA GLN A 303 19.24 -6.89 19.99
C GLN A 303 18.55 -6.13 21.13
N LEU A 304 17.65 -5.19 20.81
CA LEU A 304 16.87 -4.47 21.82
C LEU A 304 15.99 -5.42 22.63
N THR A 305 15.24 -6.30 21.97
CA THR A 305 14.37 -7.30 22.62
C THR A 305 15.18 -8.22 23.53
N GLU A 306 16.32 -8.73 23.08
CA GLU A 306 17.21 -9.57 23.90
C GLU A 306 17.77 -8.80 25.12
N ALA A 307 18.08 -7.51 24.95
CA ALA A 307 18.56 -6.68 26.04
C ALA A 307 17.45 -6.38 27.07
N HIS A 308 16.23 -6.11 26.62
CA HIS A 308 15.04 -5.94 27.47
C HIS A 308 14.74 -7.22 28.25
N GLU A 309 14.75 -8.39 27.60
CA GLU A 309 14.49 -9.67 28.27
C GLU A 309 15.52 -9.96 29.39
N LYS A 310 16.82 -9.81 29.09
CA LYS A 310 17.88 -9.98 30.09
C LYS A 310 17.72 -9.00 31.27
N ARG A 311 17.38 -7.75 30.98
CA ARG A 311 17.14 -6.71 31.98
C ARG A 311 15.92 -7.04 32.83
N TRP A 312 14.81 -7.43 32.21
CA TRP A 312 13.56 -7.82 32.85
C TRP A 312 13.76 -8.97 33.83
N GLN A 313 14.49 -10.02 33.43
CA GLN A 313 14.81 -11.15 34.30
C GLN A 313 15.66 -10.71 35.51
N ALA A 314 16.67 -9.88 35.29
CA ALA A 314 17.55 -9.37 36.36
C ALA A 314 16.79 -8.48 37.36
N GLU A 315 15.96 -7.57 36.87
CA GLU A 315 15.12 -6.69 37.70
C GLU A 315 14.05 -7.48 38.45
N THR A 316 13.40 -8.45 37.80
CA THR A 316 12.42 -9.33 38.43
C THR A 316 13.04 -10.16 39.54
N ARG A 317 14.25 -10.69 39.33
CA ARG A 317 15.00 -11.39 40.39
C ARG A 317 15.32 -10.48 41.57
N LYS A 318 15.81 -9.24 41.32
CA LYS A 318 16.06 -8.25 42.39
C LYS A 318 14.79 -7.92 43.18
N ARG A 319 13.65 -7.72 42.50
CA ARG A 319 12.34 -7.48 43.13
C ARG A 319 11.92 -8.68 43.98
N ALA A 320 12.06 -9.90 43.45
CA ALA A 320 11.71 -11.14 44.16
C ALA A 320 12.58 -11.39 45.39
N GLU A 321 13.87 -11.02 45.35
CA GLU A 321 14.80 -11.13 46.50
C GLU A 321 14.39 -10.21 47.67
N ARG A 322 13.71 -9.09 47.42
CA ARG A 322 13.20 -8.19 48.48
C ARG A 322 11.97 -8.73 49.22
N LEU A 323 11.26 -9.71 48.64
CA LEU A 323 10.09 -10.28 49.29
C LEU A 323 10.55 -11.16 50.47
N PRO A 324 10.06 -10.91 51.71
CA PRO A 324 10.48 -11.67 52.87
C PRO A 324 10.05 -13.14 52.72
N LYS A 325 11.00 -14.07 52.96
CA LYS A 325 10.82 -15.53 52.83
C LYS A 325 10.61 -16.20 54.19
N GLY A 326 9.96 -17.36 54.20
CA GLY A 326 9.80 -18.21 55.40
C GLY A 326 9.02 -17.57 56.54
N PHE A 327 9.33 -17.93 57.78
CA PHE A 327 8.65 -17.45 59.00
C PHE A 327 8.67 -15.91 59.16
N SER A 328 9.68 -15.23 58.61
CA SER A 328 9.73 -13.76 58.57
C SER A 328 8.61 -13.13 57.72
N GLY A 329 8.18 -13.82 56.66
CA GLY A 329 7.10 -13.39 55.78
C GLY A 329 5.73 -13.39 56.46
N ILE A 330 5.51 -14.33 57.39
CA ILE A 330 4.27 -14.40 58.20
C ILE A 330 4.21 -13.20 59.16
N TRP A 331 5.32 -12.86 59.81
CA TRP A 331 5.44 -11.66 60.66
C TRP A 331 5.32 -10.35 59.85
N HIS A 332 5.87 -10.29 58.64
CA HIS A 332 5.76 -9.12 57.76
C HIS A 332 4.35 -8.92 57.17
N ARG A 333 3.56 -9.99 57.02
CA ARG A 333 2.14 -9.90 56.65
C ARG A 333 1.30 -9.32 57.78
N LEU A 334 1.56 -9.73 59.02
CA LEU A 334 0.89 -9.19 60.21
C LEU A 334 1.24 -7.72 60.49
N THR A 335 2.45 -7.28 60.14
CA THR A 335 2.93 -5.90 60.38
C THR A 335 2.74 -4.94 59.20
N GLY A 336 2.10 -5.36 58.10
CA GLY A 336 1.85 -4.53 56.91
C GLY A 336 3.07 -4.22 56.04
N LYS A 337 4.29 -4.51 56.50
CA LYS A 337 5.55 -4.32 55.74
C LYS A 337 5.57 -5.11 54.44
N TYR A 338 4.92 -6.28 54.39
CA TYR A 338 4.79 -7.08 53.17
C TYR A 338 4.03 -6.32 52.06
N ALA A 339 2.92 -5.67 52.41
CA ALA A 339 2.11 -4.91 51.45
C ALA A 339 2.90 -3.72 50.87
N LYS A 340 3.72 -3.04 51.68
CA LYS A 340 4.57 -1.94 51.23
C LYS A 340 5.63 -2.39 50.22
N VAL A 341 6.33 -3.50 50.49
CA VAL A 341 7.34 -4.05 49.56
C VAL A 341 6.68 -4.54 48.27
N ARG A 342 5.50 -5.17 48.37
CA ARG A 342 4.74 -5.58 47.20
C ARG A 342 4.35 -4.38 46.32
N ALA A 343 3.78 -3.33 46.91
CA ALA A 343 3.39 -2.13 46.18
C ALA A 343 4.60 -1.44 45.51
N GLN A 344 5.75 -1.39 46.20
CA GLN A 344 6.99 -0.88 45.60
C GLN A 344 7.43 -1.75 44.40
N ASN A 345 7.43 -3.08 44.55
CA ASN A 345 7.80 -3.97 43.45
C ASN A 345 6.85 -3.85 42.25
N GLU A 346 5.54 -3.69 42.50
CA GLU A 346 4.53 -3.46 41.46
C GLU A 346 4.77 -2.13 40.74
N GLN A 347 5.04 -1.04 41.48
CA GLN A 347 5.38 0.25 40.89
C GLN A 347 6.66 0.19 40.04
N GLU A 348 7.74 -0.39 40.58
CA GLU A 348 9.00 -0.55 39.83
C GLU A 348 8.83 -1.44 38.59
N ALA A 349 7.91 -2.43 38.62
CA ALA A 349 7.57 -3.24 37.45
C ALA A 349 6.83 -2.46 36.38
N LEU A 350 5.89 -1.59 36.77
CA LEU A 350 5.19 -0.71 35.84
C LEU A 350 6.13 0.33 35.23
N GLU A 351 7.00 0.94 36.03
CA GLU A 351 8.00 1.90 35.55
C GLU A 351 8.98 1.26 34.56
N ALA A 352 9.48 0.05 34.86
CA ALA A 352 10.33 -0.71 33.95
C ALA A 352 9.60 -1.04 32.63
N LEU A 353 8.34 -1.47 32.70
CA LEU A 353 7.52 -1.76 31.52
C LEU A 353 7.33 -0.51 30.65
N HIS A 354 6.98 0.64 31.25
CA HIS A 354 6.82 1.90 30.52
C HIS A 354 8.13 2.35 29.87
N ARG A 355 9.25 2.18 30.57
CA ARG A 355 10.59 2.49 30.06
C ARG A 355 10.95 1.63 28.85
N ASP A 356 10.82 0.30 28.94
CA ASP A 356 11.11 -0.61 27.84
C ASP A 356 10.19 -0.38 26.63
N ARG A 357 8.91 -0.06 26.87
CA ARG A 357 7.96 0.36 25.82
C ARG A 357 8.40 1.66 25.13
N ALA A 358 8.80 2.67 25.90
CA ALA A 358 9.28 3.94 25.36
C ALA A 358 10.57 3.78 24.54
N GLU A 359 11.51 2.94 25.01
CA GLU A 359 12.73 2.59 24.26
C GLU A 359 12.37 1.90 22.93
N THR A 360 11.39 0.99 22.96
CA THR A 360 10.89 0.29 21.77
C THR A 360 10.26 1.26 20.77
N ASP A 361 9.30 2.09 21.20
CA ASP A 361 8.66 3.07 20.32
C ASP A 361 9.67 4.08 19.75
N ALA A 362 10.65 4.52 20.54
CA ALA A 362 11.72 5.40 20.06
C ALA A 362 12.56 4.77 18.94
N LEU A 363 12.95 3.50 19.09
CA LEU A 363 13.65 2.76 18.02
C LEU A 363 12.78 2.64 16.78
N ILE A 364 11.51 2.25 16.95
CA ILE A 364 10.55 2.09 15.85
C ILE A 364 10.39 3.41 15.08
N PHE A 365 10.22 4.54 15.77
CA PHE A 365 10.01 5.84 15.14
C PHE A 365 11.24 6.30 14.35
N LYS A 366 12.44 6.10 14.91
CA LYS A 366 13.69 6.38 14.19
C LYS A 366 13.78 5.57 12.88
N GLN A 367 13.50 4.27 12.95
CA GLN A 367 13.53 3.39 11.78
C GLN A 367 12.43 3.71 10.75
N ILE A 368 11.25 4.15 11.23
CA ILE A 368 10.17 4.65 10.37
C ILE A 368 10.63 5.89 9.61
N GLU A 369 11.26 6.86 10.28
CA GLU A 369 11.76 8.08 9.65
C GLU A 369 12.83 7.78 8.58
N GLU A 370 13.79 6.89 8.89
CA GLU A 370 14.80 6.44 7.92
C GLU A 370 14.16 5.80 6.67
N ARG A 371 13.16 4.93 6.85
CA ARG A 371 12.42 4.34 5.72
C ARG A 371 11.56 5.37 4.99
N GLN A 372 10.98 6.36 5.68
CA GLN A 372 10.20 7.42 5.04
C GLN A 372 11.07 8.30 4.14
N ALA A 373 12.32 8.58 4.51
CA ALA A 373 13.27 9.29 3.65
C ALA A 373 13.45 8.57 2.31
N ILE A 374 13.76 7.28 2.35
CA ILE A 374 13.93 6.47 1.14
C ILE A 374 12.63 6.37 0.35
N GLN A 375 11.50 6.24 1.02
CA GLN A 375 10.21 6.17 0.33
C GLN A 375 9.85 7.47 -0.38
N ARG A 376 10.35 8.63 0.06
CA ARG A 376 10.24 9.88 -0.71
C ARG A 376 11.06 9.81 -1.99
N ASP A 377 12.29 9.31 -1.92
CA ASP A 377 13.15 9.15 -3.10
C ASP A 377 12.53 8.16 -4.10
N ILE A 378 12.00 7.03 -3.61
CA ILE A 378 11.31 6.03 -4.43
C ILE A 378 10.08 6.64 -5.12
N ARG A 379 9.29 7.43 -4.40
CA ARG A 379 8.13 8.11 -5.00
C ARG A 379 8.55 9.10 -6.07
N ALA A 380 9.55 9.94 -5.81
CA ALA A 380 10.06 10.89 -6.79
C ALA A 380 10.58 10.18 -8.05
N GLN A 381 11.30 9.06 -7.90
CA GLN A 381 11.75 8.25 -9.04
C GLN A 381 10.59 7.60 -9.80
N ARG A 382 9.56 7.14 -9.08
CA ARG A 382 8.36 6.56 -9.70
C ARG A 382 7.55 7.60 -10.47
N GLU A 383 7.36 8.79 -9.89
CA GLU A 383 6.69 9.92 -10.55
C GLU A 383 7.44 10.33 -11.82
N ALA A 384 8.77 10.47 -11.75
CA ALA A 384 9.59 10.77 -12.93
C ALA A 384 9.51 9.66 -14.01
N ALA A 385 9.52 8.38 -13.60
CA ALA A 385 9.37 7.26 -14.52
C ALA A 385 7.95 7.18 -15.12
N GLN A 386 6.93 7.62 -14.38
CA GLN A 386 5.55 7.70 -14.86
C GLN A 386 5.39 8.79 -15.92
N GLU A 387 5.96 9.98 -15.69
CA GLU A 387 5.98 11.03 -16.71
C GLU A 387 6.71 10.58 -17.99
N GLU A 388 7.85 9.89 -17.83
CA GLU A 388 8.60 9.31 -18.95
C GLU A 388 7.75 8.29 -19.73
N LEU A 389 7.00 7.43 -19.03
CA LEU A 389 6.12 6.44 -19.64
C LEU A 389 4.90 7.07 -20.33
N LEU A 390 4.36 8.15 -19.78
CA LEU A 390 3.27 8.91 -20.41
C LEU A 390 3.74 9.61 -21.68
N ARG A 391 4.92 10.24 -21.67
CA ARG A 391 5.53 10.80 -22.88
C ARG A 391 5.77 9.74 -23.94
N LEU A 392 6.30 8.58 -23.54
CA LEU A 392 6.47 7.45 -24.45
C LEU A 392 5.14 7.02 -25.10
N ARG A 393 4.02 7.05 -24.37
CA ARG A 393 2.69 6.75 -24.93
C ARG A 393 2.25 7.76 -25.98
N GLU A 394 2.46 9.04 -25.69
CA GLU A 394 2.16 10.14 -26.61
C GLU A 394 3.07 10.03 -27.86
N ASP A 395 4.37 9.77 -27.68
CA ASP A 395 5.33 9.57 -28.76
C ASP A 395 4.98 8.35 -29.64
N VAL A 396 4.56 7.23 -29.04
CA VAL A 396 4.06 6.05 -29.77
C VAL A 396 2.84 6.43 -30.61
N ALA A 397 1.88 7.15 -30.03
CA ALA A 397 0.67 7.57 -30.73
C ALA A 397 0.97 8.54 -31.89
N HIS A 398 1.89 9.49 -31.69
CA HIS A 398 2.36 10.41 -32.71
C HIS A 398 3.07 9.67 -33.84
N TYR A 399 4.03 8.81 -33.50
CA TYR A 399 4.78 8.03 -34.49
C TYR A 399 3.84 7.16 -35.35
N MET A 400 2.85 6.51 -34.74
CA MET A 400 1.85 5.71 -35.45
C MET A 400 0.90 6.55 -36.32
N ARG A 401 0.70 7.83 -36.01
CA ARG A 401 -0.11 8.76 -36.81
C ARG A 401 0.66 9.25 -38.05
N ASP A 402 1.95 9.51 -37.88
CA ASP A 402 2.81 10.05 -38.94
C ASP A 402 3.14 8.96 -39.99
N ASP A 403 3.40 7.71 -39.57
CA ASP A 403 3.58 6.58 -40.49
C ASP A 403 2.30 6.27 -41.30
N GLN A 404 1.11 6.59 -40.77
CA GLN A 404 -0.15 6.46 -41.51
C GLN A 404 -0.31 7.53 -42.62
N HIS A 405 0.27 8.72 -42.46
CA HIS A 405 0.22 9.80 -43.45
C HIS A 405 1.26 9.67 -44.57
N ASP A 406 2.32 8.88 -44.39
CA ASP A 406 3.36 8.66 -45.41
C ASP A 406 3.02 7.52 -46.39
N SER A 407 1.82 6.94 -46.29
CA SER A 407 1.36 5.84 -47.15
C SER A 407 1.02 6.25 -48.60
N ASP A 408 1.09 7.55 -48.94
CA ASP A 408 0.84 8.06 -50.30
C ASP A 408 2.13 8.41 -51.08
N HIS A 409 3.32 8.16 -50.51
CA HIS A 409 4.57 8.33 -51.24
C HIS A 409 5.04 7.02 -51.88
N THR A 410 4.80 6.91 -53.20
CA THR A 410 5.43 5.92 -54.08
C THR A 410 6.95 5.88 -53.82
N PRO A 411 7.56 4.72 -53.58
CA PRO A 411 8.98 4.67 -53.26
C PRO A 411 9.79 4.99 -54.52
N LYS A 412 10.25 6.24 -54.65
CA LYS A 412 11.36 6.55 -55.56
C LYS A 412 12.57 5.78 -55.06
N ARG A 413 12.91 4.70 -55.77
CA ARG A 413 14.19 3.98 -55.70
C ARG A 413 15.32 5.00 -55.48
N LYS A 414 15.88 5.04 -54.26
CA LYS A 414 17.17 5.66 -54.02
C LYS A 414 18.19 4.87 -54.84
N ARG A 415 18.73 5.50 -55.89
CA ARG A 415 19.95 5.03 -56.56
C ARG A 415 21.02 4.86 -55.49
N GLU A 416 21.54 3.64 -55.37
CA GLU A 416 22.75 3.36 -54.61
C GLU A 416 23.85 4.30 -55.11
N LYS A 417 24.38 5.13 -54.21
CA LYS A 417 25.61 5.86 -54.44
C LYS A 417 26.77 4.91 -54.11
N THR A 418 27.67 4.76 -55.06
CA THR A 418 28.88 3.95 -54.94
C THR A 418 29.86 4.54 -53.91
N PRO A 419 30.76 3.71 -53.33
CA PRO A 419 31.61 4.08 -52.19
C PRO A 419 32.69 5.14 -52.43
N GLU A 420 32.78 5.74 -53.63
CA GLU A 420 33.85 6.67 -53.99
C GLU A 420 33.54 8.16 -53.66
N GLU A 421 32.32 8.50 -53.22
CA GLU A 421 31.98 9.89 -52.87
C GLU A 421 32.18 10.26 -51.38
N GLU A 422 32.37 9.29 -50.48
CA GLU A 422 32.55 9.59 -49.04
C GLU A 422 33.99 10.00 -48.66
N ASP A 423 35.00 9.62 -49.45
CA ASP A 423 36.40 9.88 -49.09
C ASP A 423 36.88 11.32 -49.39
N ARG A 424 36.15 12.08 -50.23
CA ARG A 424 36.55 13.47 -50.57
C ARG A 424 36.09 14.54 -49.59
N LYS A 425 35.30 14.20 -48.56
CA LYS A 425 34.81 15.18 -47.56
C LYS A 425 35.57 15.17 -46.23
N ARG A 426 36.51 14.25 -46.02
CA ARG A 426 37.30 14.18 -44.78
C ARG A 426 38.58 15.01 -44.79
N GLU A 427 39.01 15.54 -45.94
CA GLU A 427 40.15 16.45 -46.02
C GLU A 427 39.70 17.88 -46.35
N ARG A 428 39.50 18.71 -45.32
CA ARG A 428 39.89 20.14 -45.26
C ARG A 428 39.38 20.85 -43.99
N ALA A 429 40.23 20.81 -42.96
CA ALA A 429 40.68 21.95 -42.12
C ALA A 429 39.67 22.65 -41.13
N PRO A 430 40.13 23.52 -40.20
CA PRO A 430 40.63 23.15 -38.87
C PRO A 430 39.93 23.91 -37.70
N ARG A 431 40.14 23.42 -36.47
CA ARG A 431 39.63 23.99 -35.20
C ARG A 431 40.37 25.28 -34.80
N PRO A 432 39.68 26.30 -34.23
CA PRO A 432 40.37 27.38 -33.52
C PRO A 432 40.42 27.14 -32.00
N HIS A 433 41.63 27.31 -31.46
CA HIS A 433 41.98 27.43 -30.04
C HIS A 433 41.41 28.71 -29.39
N ARG A 434 40.92 28.64 -28.15
CA ARG A 434 40.94 29.73 -27.13
C ARG A 434 41.07 29.10 -25.74
N ARG A 435 42.28 29.03 -25.17
CA ARG A 435 42.93 29.98 -24.22
C ARG A 435 42.24 30.12 -22.86
N ARG A 436 42.91 29.54 -21.85
CA ARG A 436 42.81 29.84 -20.41
C ARG A 436 43.26 31.29 -20.15
N GLY A 437 42.62 31.95 -19.20
CA GLY A 437 43.10 33.16 -18.53
C GLY A 437 42.55 33.16 -17.10
N PHE A 438 43.46 33.34 -16.14
CA PHE A 438 43.25 33.32 -14.69
C PHE A 438 43.36 34.77 -14.18
N GLU A 439 42.44 35.16 -13.28
CA GLU A 439 42.59 36.11 -12.15
C GLU A 439 42.84 37.62 -12.39
N PRO A 440 42.58 38.49 -11.37
CA PRO A 440 42.51 38.29 -9.90
C PRO A 440 41.12 38.14 -9.29
#